data_AF-A0A8H7QSV6-F1
#
_entry.id   AF-A0A8H7QSV6-F1
#
_cell.length_a   1.000
_cell.length_b   1.000
_cell.length_c   1.000
_cell.angle_alpha   90.00
_cell.angle_beta   90.00
_cell.angle_gamma   90.00
#
_symmetry.space_group_name_H-M   'P 1'
#
loop_
_entity.id
_entity.type
_entity.pdbx_description
1 polymer ?
#
loop_
_entity_poly.entity_id
_entity_poly.type
_entity_poly.pdbx_seq_one_letter_code
_entity_poly.pdbx_strand_id
1 'polypeptide(L)'
;MQTTLNERYALAWLEISTISILTVIGSLFYIISNITTFMTGSRSRLETVCDSINATSAQIYNAPSILLNATMVSMVTAKENIQRNLSTVVSVIESCVIWLVQMYKSTYRCLLGLAVHSVLSVVTQITGPLQKAAQGITSFVSGGDYMSGDWTRSLTDTQSKVDDWFKNDDDVIQKLIDKPFQLLHAQINDTLAGWEPPKYSSAPQLQEAQEQVCSSQDLIVSLDHVEFELKKYVYIFIGLLFGIMFFCILSNMFVIRSRHHRVTQARAMIVRLLRTTPTTPQECEKMLQAYTSADTFISWHEKSHPVYRLLHFMSHPIALYCLVVGIVGVITTFSLVWVLEMKSQQLYQDFTNQAQTWSMDASSQWTHTAALQYNNINYWINETEFDLNNQAFGVIKSTAITINETLTNVVDQVRELVVTVLGGTLLEAPAKDLIQCLLLTKIENIEQGLTWIVSKIKTSV
;
A
#
# COMPACT_ATOMS: atom_id res chain seq x y z
N MET A 1 38.53 59.46 -53.51
CA MET A 1 37.38 58.92 -54.26
C MET A 1 36.10 59.39 -53.58
N GLN A 2 35.36 60.32 -54.18
CA GLN A 2 34.04 60.73 -53.68
C GLN A 2 33.03 59.66 -54.11
N THR A 3 32.56 58.84 -53.18
CA THR A 3 31.45 57.91 -53.42
C THR A 3 30.22 58.69 -53.87
N THR A 4 29.56 58.19 -54.91
CA THR A 4 28.38 58.87 -55.46
C THR A 4 27.21 58.81 -54.47
N LEU A 5 26.28 59.77 -54.53
CA LEU A 5 25.13 59.82 -53.61
C LEU A 5 24.31 58.51 -53.64
N ASN A 6 24.22 57.89 -54.82
CA ASN A 6 23.51 56.64 -55.04
C ASN A 6 24.18 55.46 -54.31
N GLU A 7 25.52 55.39 -54.31
CA GLU A 7 26.27 54.38 -53.55
C GLU A 7 26.03 54.51 -52.04
N ARG A 8 25.94 55.75 -51.52
CA ARG A 8 25.67 56.00 -50.11
C ARG A 8 24.26 55.63 -49.68
N TYR A 9 23.27 55.80 -50.56
CA TYR A 9 21.91 55.31 -50.30
C TYR A 9 21.82 53.79 -50.37
N ALA A 10 22.51 53.15 -51.32
CA ALA A 10 22.56 51.70 -51.40
C ALA A 10 23.21 51.05 -50.16
N LEU A 11 24.12 51.76 -49.48
CA LEU A 11 24.78 51.34 -48.24
C LEU A 11 24.09 51.84 -46.96
N ALA A 12 22.99 52.59 -47.06
CA ALA A 12 22.34 53.19 -45.88
C ALA A 12 21.76 52.14 -44.91
N TRP A 13 21.44 50.94 -45.40
CA TRP A 13 20.97 49.81 -44.59
C TRP A 13 22.11 49.06 -43.89
N LEU A 14 23.37 49.27 -44.28
CA LEU A 14 24.55 48.59 -43.72
C LEU A 14 25.19 49.40 -42.56
N GLU A 15 24.41 50.26 -41.92
CA GLU A 15 24.85 51.02 -40.76
C GLU A 15 25.09 50.09 -39.54
N ILE A 16 26.00 50.47 -38.64
CA ILE A 16 26.27 49.72 -37.40
C ILE A 16 24.97 49.49 -36.60
N SER A 17 24.09 50.48 -36.58
CA SER A 17 22.79 50.44 -35.90
C SER A 17 21.86 49.36 -36.46
N THR A 18 21.75 49.19 -37.78
CA THR A 18 20.88 48.19 -38.40
C THR A 18 21.43 46.77 -38.25
N ILE A 19 22.76 46.59 -38.36
CA ILE A 19 23.42 45.31 -38.12
C ILE A 19 23.18 44.84 -36.68
N SER A 20 23.29 45.74 -35.69
CA SER A 20 23.02 45.40 -34.29
C SER A 20 21.57 44.99 -34.02
N ILE A 21 20.59 45.63 -34.67
CA ILE A 21 19.19 45.25 -34.52
C ILE A 21 18.94 43.87 -35.16
N LEU A 22 19.59 43.59 -36.30
CA LEU A 22 19.49 42.30 -36.97
C LEU A 22 20.02 41.15 -36.10
N THR A 23 21.13 41.35 -35.37
CA THR A 23 21.66 40.31 -34.45
C THR A 23 20.73 40.07 -33.27
N VAL A 24 20.09 41.12 -32.74
CA VAL A 24 19.06 40.99 -31.69
C VAL A 24 17.82 40.25 -32.21
N ILE A 25 17.35 40.57 -33.42
CA ILE A 25 16.24 39.82 -34.04
C ILE A 25 16.60 38.33 -34.16
N GLY A 26 17.83 38.02 -34.59
CA GLY A 26 18.33 36.65 -34.65
C GLY A 26 18.30 35.92 -33.30
N SER A 27 18.68 36.61 -32.21
CA SER A 27 18.61 36.02 -30.86
C SER A 27 17.16 35.83 -30.37
N LEU A 28 16.21 36.68 -30.77
CA LEU A 28 14.79 36.46 -30.47
C LEU A 28 14.22 35.22 -31.17
N PHE A 29 14.61 34.98 -32.43
CA PHE A 29 14.25 33.73 -33.12
C PHE A 29 14.83 32.50 -32.41
N TYR A 30 16.06 32.61 -31.90
CA TYR A 30 16.65 31.56 -31.08
C TYR A 30 15.83 31.30 -29.80
N ILE A 31 15.33 32.35 -29.13
CA ILE A 31 14.46 32.19 -27.95
C ILE A 31 13.15 31.46 -28.31
N ILE A 32 12.50 31.81 -29.43
CA ILE A 32 11.29 31.09 -29.90
C ILE A 32 11.58 29.60 -30.12
N SER A 33 12.73 29.29 -30.74
CA SER A 33 13.15 27.89 -30.94
C SER A 33 13.34 27.17 -29.60
N ASN A 34 14.00 27.80 -28.61
CA ASN A 34 14.19 27.20 -27.29
C ASN A 34 12.87 26.98 -26.55
N ILE A 35 11.93 27.93 -26.62
CA ILE A 35 10.59 27.77 -26.06
C ILE A 35 9.92 26.55 -26.69
N THR A 36 9.97 26.43 -28.02
CA THR A 36 9.37 25.28 -28.74
C THR A 36 9.98 23.95 -28.30
N THR A 37 11.31 23.88 -28.21
CA THR A 37 12.03 22.67 -27.77
C THR A 37 11.68 22.32 -26.32
N PHE A 38 11.64 23.30 -25.43
CA PHE A 38 11.29 23.10 -24.03
C PHE A 38 9.85 22.62 -23.84
N MET A 39 8.90 23.20 -24.58
CA MET A 39 7.49 22.82 -24.52
C MET A 39 7.26 21.43 -25.10
N THR A 40 7.95 21.07 -26.19
CA THR A 40 7.92 19.71 -26.77
C THR A 40 8.47 18.68 -25.77
N GLY A 41 9.58 18.98 -25.11
CA GLY A 41 10.12 18.12 -24.05
C GLY A 41 9.16 17.98 -22.86
N SER A 42 8.46 19.06 -22.51
CA SER A 42 7.45 19.05 -21.45
C SER A 42 6.23 18.19 -21.80
N ARG A 43 5.72 18.25 -23.04
CA ARG A 43 4.63 17.37 -23.52
C ARG A 43 4.99 15.88 -23.38
N SER A 44 6.17 15.50 -23.87
CA SER A 44 6.65 14.11 -23.78
C SER A 44 6.80 13.64 -22.32
N ARG A 45 7.23 14.53 -21.41
CA ARG A 45 7.27 14.22 -19.98
C ARG A 45 5.88 14.00 -19.39
N LEU A 46 4.87 14.77 -19.81
CA LEU A 46 3.50 14.56 -19.35
C LEU A 46 2.95 13.20 -19.78
N GLU A 47 3.22 12.78 -21.01
CA GLU A 47 2.87 11.43 -21.48
C GLU A 47 3.57 10.35 -20.66
N THR A 48 4.88 10.49 -20.41
CA THR A 48 5.65 9.53 -19.58
C THR A 48 5.12 9.45 -18.14
N VAL A 49 4.75 10.59 -17.54
CA VAL A 49 4.12 10.62 -16.21
C VAL A 49 2.78 9.88 -16.24
N CYS A 50 2.00 10.06 -17.31
CA CYS A 50 0.71 9.39 -17.47
C CYS A 50 0.87 7.87 -17.63
N ASP A 51 1.87 7.41 -18.38
CA ASP A 51 2.22 5.99 -18.49
C ASP A 51 2.63 5.41 -17.14
N SER A 52 3.43 6.15 -16.35
CA SER A 52 3.80 5.75 -14.99
C SER A 52 2.59 5.65 -14.07
N ILE A 53 1.64 6.58 -14.17
CA ILE A 53 0.39 6.54 -13.40
C ILE A 53 -0.45 5.33 -13.81
N ASN A 54 -0.59 5.06 -15.11
CA ASN A 54 -1.32 3.88 -15.61
C ASN A 54 -0.69 2.56 -15.15
N ALA A 55 0.65 2.45 -15.19
CA ALA A 55 1.34 1.26 -14.69
C ALA A 55 1.15 1.07 -13.18
N THR A 56 1.23 2.16 -12.41
CA THR A 56 1.08 2.12 -10.95
C THR A 56 -0.38 1.83 -10.55
N SER A 57 -1.35 2.47 -11.22
CA SER A 57 -2.77 2.25 -10.96
C SER A 57 -3.17 0.82 -11.29
N ALA A 58 -2.65 0.23 -12.37
CA ALA A 58 -2.88 -1.18 -12.70
C ALA A 58 -2.34 -2.13 -11.62
N GLN A 59 -1.15 -1.87 -11.07
CA GLN A 59 -0.61 -2.67 -9.97
C GLN A 59 -1.47 -2.59 -8.72
N ILE A 60 -1.87 -1.37 -8.33
CA ILE A 60 -2.68 -1.15 -7.13
C ILE A 60 -4.10 -1.70 -7.29
N TYR A 61 -4.69 -1.57 -8.49
CA TYR A 61 -5.99 -2.12 -8.79
C TYR A 61 -6.01 -3.65 -8.73
N ASN A 62 -4.95 -4.31 -9.22
CA ASN A 62 -4.87 -5.77 -9.23
C ASN A 62 -4.39 -6.35 -7.90
N ALA A 63 -3.70 -5.58 -7.05
CA ALA A 63 -3.16 -6.06 -5.77
C ALA A 63 -4.21 -6.70 -4.83
N PRO A 64 -5.42 -6.13 -4.63
CA PRO A 64 -6.48 -6.76 -3.85
C PRO A 64 -6.83 -8.18 -4.31
N SER A 65 -6.90 -8.42 -5.62
CA SER A 65 -7.25 -9.75 -6.17
C SER A 65 -6.18 -10.81 -5.89
N ILE A 66 -4.91 -10.42 -6.01
CA ILE A 66 -3.76 -11.28 -5.71
C ILE A 66 -3.75 -11.60 -4.22
N LEU A 67 -3.95 -10.58 -3.38
CA LEU A 67 -4.02 -10.75 -1.92
C LEU A 67 -5.17 -11.67 -1.52
N LEU A 68 -6.36 -11.47 -2.09
CA LEU A 68 -7.54 -12.30 -1.83
C LEU A 68 -7.27 -13.78 -2.17
N ASN A 69 -6.70 -14.06 -3.34
CA ASN A 69 -6.37 -15.43 -3.73
C ASN A 69 -5.34 -16.07 -2.76
N ALA A 70 -4.30 -15.32 -2.39
CA ALA A 70 -3.32 -15.79 -1.40
C ALA A 70 -3.97 -16.07 -0.03
N THR A 71 -4.87 -15.21 0.42
CA THR A 71 -5.61 -15.38 1.67
C THR A 71 -6.56 -16.57 1.60
N MET A 72 -7.27 -16.79 0.49
CA MET A 72 -8.11 -17.99 0.30
C MET A 72 -7.31 -19.28 0.48
N VAL A 73 -6.13 -19.37 -0.15
CA VAL A 73 -5.23 -20.53 0.00
C VAL A 73 -4.79 -20.73 1.45
N SER A 74 -4.44 -19.64 2.15
CA SER A 74 -4.08 -19.71 3.57
C SER A 74 -5.25 -20.17 4.45
N MET A 75 -6.48 -19.73 4.17
CA MET A 75 -7.67 -20.12 4.94
C MET A 75 -8.01 -21.61 4.74
N VAL A 76 -7.94 -22.11 3.50
CA VAL A 76 -8.12 -23.55 3.23
C VAL A 76 -7.04 -24.38 3.94
N THR A 77 -5.79 -23.93 3.89
CA THR A 77 -4.68 -24.59 4.60
C THR A 77 -4.89 -24.58 6.12
N ALA A 78 -5.42 -23.49 6.68
CA ALA A 78 -5.75 -23.40 8.09
C ALA A 78 -6.86 -24.40 8.47
N LYS A 79 -7.92 -24.51 7.66
CA LYS A 79 -8.97 -25.52 7.81
C LYS A 79 -8.38 -26.93 7.85
N GLU A 80 -7.51 -27.28 6.90
CA GLU A 80 -6.94 -28.63 6.78
C GLU A 80 -6.08 -28.98 7.99
N ASN A 81 -5.29 -28.00 8.47
CA ASN A 81 -4.49 -28.16 9.68
C ASN A 81 -5.37 -28.32 10.92
N ILE A 82 -6.45 -27.55 11.07
CA ILE A 82 -7.40 -27.69 12.18
C ILE A 82 -8.05 -29.08 12.14
N GLN A 83 -8.55 -29.51 10.98
CA GLN A 83 -9.17 -30.82 10.80
C GLN A 83 -8.20 -31.94 11.19
N ARG A 84 -6.96 -31.92 10.66
CA ARG A 84 -5.95 -32.94 10.95
C ARG A 84 -5.58 -32.96 12.43
N ASN A 85 -5.39 -31.79 13.04
CA ASN A 85 -5.03 -31.69 14.45
C ASN A 85 -6.15 -32.17 15.37
N LEU A 86 -7.40 -31.77 15.10
CA LEU A 86 -8.57 -32.25 15.86
C LEU A 86 -8.73 -33.76 15.74
N SER A 87 -8.62 -34.31 14.53
CA SER A 87 -8.67 -35.77 14.32
C SER A 87 -7.55 -36.48 15.08
N THR A 88 -6.33 -35.95 15.04
CA THR A 88 -5.19 -36.55 15.76
C THR A 88 -5.41 -36.51 17.28
N VAL A 89 -5.93 -35.41 17.81
CA VAL A 89 -6.25 -35.29 19.24
C VAL A 89 -7.32 -36.29 19.64
N VAL A 90 -8.38 -36.47 18.84
CA VAL A 90 -9.41 -37.48 19.10
C VAL A 90 -8.82 -38.88 19.16
N SER A 91 -7.96 -39.27 18.21
CA SER A 91 -7.31 -40.59 18.22
C SER A 91 -6.37 -40.81 19.41
N VAL A 92 -5.67 -39.75 19.86
CA VAL A 92 -4.84 -39.81 21.07
C VAL A 92 -5.71 -39.99 22.31
N ILE A 93 -6.84 -39.27 22.41
CA ILE A 93 -7.77 -39.42 23.54
C ILE A 93 -8.38 -40.81 23.55
N GLU A 94 -8.84 -41.33 22.40
CA GLU A 94 -9.36 -42.70 22.25
C GLU A 94 -8.36 -43.73 22.79
N SER A 95 -7.11 -43.64 22.34
CA SER A 95 -6.04 -44.54 22.78
C SER A 95 -5.75 -44.41 24.28
N CYS A 96 -5.75 -43.20 24.82
CA CYS A 96 -5.57 -42.94 26.25
C CYS A 96 -6.72 -43.51 27.09
N VAL A 97 -7.96 -43.39 26.62
CA VAL A 97 -9.15 -43.93 27.31
C VAL A 97 -9.11 -45.45 27.32
N ILE A 98 -8.80 -46.10 26.19
CA ILE A 98 -8.65 -47.56 26.11
C ILE A 98 -7.54 -48.04 27.06
N TRP A 99 -6.39 -47.38 27.05
CA TRP A 99 -5.28 -47.70 27.96
C TRP A 99 -5.67 -47.54 29.43
N LEU A 100 -6.37 -46.46 29.76
CA LEU A 100 -6.82 -46.17 31.12
C LEU A 100 -7.80 -47.24 31.61
N VAL A 101 -8.78 -47.60 30.79
CA VAL A 101 -9.76 -48.64 31.12
C VAL A 101 -9.10 -50.00 31.32
N GLN A 102 -8.15 -50.39 30.47
CA GLN A 102 -7.38 -51.63 30.64
C GLN A 102 -6.52 -51.62 31.91
N MET A 103 -5.91 -50.47 32.24
CA MET A 103 -5.10 -50.29 33.44
C MET A 103 -5.92 -50.43 34.73
N TYR A 104 -7.10 -49.80 34.77
CA TYR A 104 -8.04 -49.97 35.88
C TYR A 104 -8.57 -51.41 35.97
N LYS A 105 -8.96 -52.02 34.85
CA LYS A 105 -9.43 -53.42 34.81
C LYS A 105 -8.42 -54.38 35.47
N SER A 106 -7.14 -54.29 35.09
CA SER A 106 -6.07 -55.13 35.66
C SER A 106 -5.90 -54.88 37.16
N THR A 107 -5.95 -53.61 37.58
CA THR A 107 -5.82 -53.21 38.98
C THR A 107 -6.99 -53.73 39.82
N TYR A 108 -8.23 -53.58 39.34
CA TYR A 108 -9.42 -54.08 40.02
C TYR A 108 -9.46 -55.59 40.10
N ARG A 109 -9.02 -56.30 39.05
CA ARG A 109 -8.88 -57.76 39.08
C ARG A 109 -7.92 -58.21 40.18
N CYS A 110 -6.80 -57.51 40.33
CA CYS A 110 -5.82 -57.81 41.37
C CYS A 110 -6.36 -57.51 42.78
N LEU A 111 -7.00 -56.35 42.98
CA LEU A 111 -7.55 -55.93 44.27
C LEU A 111 -8.73 -56.82 44.72
N LEU A 112 -9.68 -57.10 43.83
CA LEU A 112 -10.80 -58.00 44.13
C LEU A 112 -10.32 -59.44 44.33
N GLY A 113 -9.40 -59.92 43.49
CA GLY A 113 -8.79 -61.24 43.67
C GLY A 113 -8.05 -61.39 45.00
N LEU A 114 -7.29 -60.37 45.42
CA LEU A 114 -6.63 -60.36 46.73
C LEU A 114 -7.66 -60.35 47.87
N ALA A 115 -8.72 -59.54 47.76
CA ALA A 115 -9.78 -59.50 48.75
C ALA A 115 -10.47 -60.87 48.91
N VAL A 116 -10.92 -61.49 47.82
CA VAL A 116 -11.60 -62.79 47.86
C VAL A 116 -10.66 -63.91 48.31
N HIS A 117 -9.41 -63.95 47.82
CA HIS A 117 -8.42 -64.95 48.25
C HIS A 117 -8.03 -64.80 49.73
N SER A 118 -7.92 -63.57 50.24
CA SER A 118 -7.60 -63.34 51.66
C SER A 118 -8.71 -63.85 52.58
N VAL A 119 -9.97 -63.62 52.22
CA VAL A 119 -11.13 -64.15 52.96
C VAL A 119 -11.17 -65.68 52.86
N LEU A 120 -10.92 -66.25 51.67
CA LEU A 120 -10.92 -67.70 51.47
C LEU A 120 -9.78 -68.41 52.22
N SER A 121 -8.58 -67.83 52.30
CA SER A 121 -7.45 -68.45 53.02
C SER A 121 -7.65 -68.43 54.53
N VAL A 122 -8.24 -67.35 55.06
CA VAL A 122 -8.59 -67.28 56.50
C VAL A 122 -9.65 -68.33 56.83
N VAL A 123 -10.65 -68.52 55.98
CA VAL A 123 -11.72 -69.50 56.23
C VAL A 123 -11.23 -70.94 56.09
N THR A 124 -10.37 -71.25 55.12
CA THR A 124 -9.86 -72.62 54.91
C THR A 124 -8.81 -73.05 55.94
N GLN A 125 -8.09 -72.12 56.59
CA GLN A 125 -7.19 -72.43 57.70
C GLN A 125 -7.92 -72.66 59.04
N ILE A 126 -9.21 -72.29 59.15
CA ILE A 126 -10.05 -72.51 60.33
C ILE A 126 -10.97 -73.72 60.09
N THR A 127 -10.40 -74.87 59.73
CA THR A 127 -11.10 -76.16 59.81
C THR A 127 -10.94 -76.74 61.22
N GLY A 128 -11.70 -76.17 62.15
CA GLY A 128 -11.86 -76.59 63.56
C GLY A 128 -12.89 -75.68 64.26
N PRO A 129 -13.70 -76.18 65.20
CA PRO A 129 -15.11 -75.80 65.38
C PRO A 129 -15.36 -74.29 65.61
N LEU A 130 -15.97 -73.68 64.59
CA LEU A 130 -16.22 -72.24 64.44
C LEU A 130 -17.41 -71.69 65.23
N GLN A 131 -17.98 -72.46 66.16
CA GLN A 131 -19.22 -72.06 66.85
C GLN A 131 -19.02 -70.96 67.90
N LYS A 132 -17.79 -70.77 68.42
CA LYS A 132 -17.45 -69.69 69.37
C LYS A 132 -16.81 -68.47 68.71
N ALA A 133 -16.08 -68.64 67.61
CA ALA A 133 -15.54 -67.52 66.85
C ALA A 133 -16.64 -66.78 66.07
N ALA A 134 -17.66 -67.51 65.59
CA ALA A 134 -18.83 -66.91 64.95
C ALA A 134 -19.55 -65.91 65.88
N GLN A 135 -19.63 -66.18 67.19
CA GLN A 135 -20.29 -65.27 68.14
C GLN A 135 -19.51 -63.97 68.42
N GLY A 136 -18.17 -63.99 68.30
CA GLY A 136 -17.34 -62.79 68.45
C GLY A 136 -17.27 -61.94 67.17
N ILE A 137 -17.46 -62.57 66.01
CA ILE A 137 -17.46 -61.89 64.71
C ILE A 137 -18.87 -61.33 64.40
N THR A 138 -19.95 -62.03 64.76
CA THR A 138 -21.32 -61.50 64.62
C THR A 138 -21.59 -60.29 65.49
N SER A 139 -20.91 -60.15 66.65
CA SER A 139 -21.04 -58.93 67.47
C SER A 139 -20.36 -57.71 66.88
N PHE A 140 -19.43 -57.88 65.93
CA PHE A 140 -18.80 -56.78 65.19
C PHE A 140 -19.54 -56.43 63.88
N VAL A 141 -20.41 -57.33 63.40
CA VAL A 141 -21.19 -57.19 62.16
C VAL A 141 -22.68 -57.24 62.52
N SER A 142 -23.14 -56.31 63.35
CA SER A 142 -24.56 -56.19 63.72
C SER A 142 -25.31 -55.38 62.67
N GLY A 143 -25.78 -56.07 61.62
CA GLY A 143 -26.60 -55.46 60.58
C GLY A 143 -27.12 -56.43 59.52
N GLY A 144 -27.67 -57.57 59.91
CA GLY A 144 -28.37 -58.46 58.96
C GLY A 144 -28.58 -59.88 59.49
N ASP A 145 -29.84 -60.24 59.73
CA ASP A 145 -30.32 -61.51 60.31
C ASP A 145 -30.30 -62.70 59.31
N TYR A 146 -29.20 -62.85 58.56
CA TYR A 146 -29.04 -63.90 57.55
C TYR A 146 -27.72 -64.65 57.74
N MET A 147 -27.57 -65.34 58.87
CA MET A 147 -26.34 -66.07 59.15
C MET A 147 -26.59 -67.54 59.53
N SER A 148 -27.31 -68.24 58.65
CA SER A 148 -27.33 -69.72 58.59
C SER A 148 -27.30 -70.18 57.12
N GLY A 149 -26.16 -70.06 56.46
CA GLY A 149 -26.00 -70.48 55.07
C GLY A 149 -24.54 -70.70 54.71
N ASP A 150 -24.30 -71.66 53.84
CA ASP A 150 -22.99 -72.12 53.35
C ASP A 150 -22.20 -70.99 52.68
N TRP A 151 -21.53 -70.17 53.50
CA TRP A 151 -20.73 -69.01 53.09
C TRP A 151 -19.60 -69.36 52.12
N THR A 152 -19.08 -70.59 52.20
CA THR A 152 -18.03 -71.08 51.29
C THR A 152 -18.55 -71.16 49.85
N ARG A 153 -19.81 -71.60 49.64
CA ARG A 153 -20.42 -71.59 48.30
C ARG A 153 -20.67 -70.19 47.79
N SER A 154 -21.16 -69.28 48.63
CA SER A 154 -21.40 -67.87 48.25
C SER A 154 -20.11 -67.15 47.84
N LEU A 155 -19.01 -67.37 48.57
CA LEU A 155 -17.70 -66.82 48.22
C LEU A 155 -17.11 -67.42 46.93
N THR A 156 -17.29 -68.72 46.72
CA THR A 156 -16.81 -69.39 45.49
C THR A 156 -17.63 -68.96 44.26
N ASP A 157 -18.95 -68.80 44.43
CA ASP A 157 -19.85 -68.25 43.40
C ASP A 157 -19.48 -66.81 43.05
N THR A 158 -19.22 -65.98 44.08
CA THR A 158 -18.75 -64.60 43.90
C THR A 158 -17.41 -64.55 43.15
N GLN A 159 -16.45 -65.40 43.51
CA GLN A 159 -15.17 -65.51 42.77
C GLN A 159 -15.40 -65.84 41.30
N SER A 160 -16.28 -66.81 41.00
CA SER A 160 -16.57 -67.20 39.62
C SER A 160 -17.25 -66.09 38.83
N LYS A 161 -18.19 -65.35 39.43
CA LYS A 161 -18.87 -64.21 38.80
C LYS A 161 -17.92 -63.04 38.57
N VAL A 162 -16.99 -62.80 39.49
CA VAL A 162 -15.93 -61.80 39.32
C VAL A 162 -14.99 -62.20 38.18
N ASP A 163 -14.57 -63.47 38.10
CA ASP A 163 -13.69 -63.95 37.03
C ASP A 163 -14.39 -63.97 35.65
N ASP A 164 -15.69 -64.30 35.60
CA ASP A 164 -16.50 -64.25 34.38
C ASP A 164 -16.75 -62.82 33.92
N TRP A 165 -16.98 -61.89 34.86
CA TRP A 165 -17.06 -60.46 34.59
C TRP A 165 -15.81 -59.96 33.87
N PHE A 166 -14.62 -60.31 34.37
CA PHE A 166 -13.37 -59.88 33.74
C PHE A 166 -13.10 -60.55 32.38
N LYS A 167 -13.80 -61.61 31.98
CA LYS A 167 -13.59 -62.29 30.68
C LYS A 167 -14.54 -61.81 29.57
N ASN A 168 -15.79 -61.50 29.89
CA ASN A 168 -16.81 -61.18 28.88
C ASN A 168 -16.91 -59.68 28.55
N ASP A 169 -16.37 -58.80 29.39
CA ASP A 169 -16.54 -57.35 29.23
C ASP A 169 -15.57 -56.67 28.26
N ASP A 170 -14.52 -57.35 27.78
CA ASP A 170 -13.56 -56.72 26.85
C ASP A 170 -14.25 -56.26 25.55
N ASP A 171 -15.07 -57.10 24.94
CA ASP A 171 -15.78 -56.76 23.70
C ASP A 171 -16.88 -55.72 23.90
N VAL A 172 -17.51 -55.68 25.08
CA VAL A 172 -18.61 -54.75 25.38
C VAL A 172 -18.05 -53.36 25.67
N ILE A 173 -17.06 -53.27 26.55
CA ILE A 173 -16.44 -52.00 26.93
C ILE A 173 -15.72 -51.38 25.73
N GLN A 174 -15.04 -52.18 24.92
CA GLN A 174 -14.36 -51.68 23.72
C GLN A 174 -15.36 -51.15 22.68
N LYS A 175 -16.49 -51.83 22.45
CA LYS A 175 -17.56 -51.31 21.58
C LYS A 175 -18.24 -50.05 22.12
N LEU A 176 -18.39 -49.93 23.44
CA LEU A 176 -18.94 -48.74 24.08
C LEU A 176 -18.01 -47.53 23.98
N ILE A 177 -16.70 -47.75 23.91
CA ILE A 177 -15.68 -46.71 23.77
C ILE A 177 -15.47 -46.34 22.29
N ASP A 178 -15.34 -47.32 21.39
CA ASP A 178 -14.97 -47.06 19.99
C ASP A 178 -16.07 -46.30 19.22
N LYS A 179 -17.34 -46.64 19.46
CA LYS A 179 -18.48 -46.06 18.73
C LYS A 179 -18.59 -44.53 18.84
N PRO A 180 -18.54 -43.90 20.03
CA PRO A 180 -18.57 -42.45 20.14
C PRO A 180 -17.36 -41.78 19.50
N PHE A 181 -16.15 -42.35 19.61
CA PHE A 181 -14.96 -41.79 18.95
C PHE A 181 -15.05 -41.85 17.42
N GLN A 182 -15.62 -42.91 16.85
CA GLN A 182 -15.91 -43.00 15.41
C GLN A 182 -16.91 -41.94 14.95
N LEU A 183 -17.96 -41.68 15.74
CA LEU A 183 -18.93 -40.62 15.45
C LEU A 183 -18.28 -39.23 15.50
N LEU A 184 -17.33 -39.02 16.40
CA LEU A 184 -16.56 -37.78 16.49
C LEU A 184 -15.65 -37.58 15.28
N HIS A 185 -14.97 -38.64 14.83
CA HIS A 185 -14.19 -38.60 13.59
C HIS A 185 -15.07 -38.26 12.38
N ALA A 186 -16.24 -38.88 12.27
CA ALA A 186 -17.21 -38.57 11.21
C ALA A 186 -17.67 -37.12 11.29
N GLN A 187 -18.00 -36.62 12.49
CA GLN A 187 -18.44 -35.25 12.68
C GLN A 187 -17.36 -34.22 12.35
N ILE A 188 -16.09 -34.46 12.73
CA ILE A 188 -14.95 -33.61 12.34
C ILE A 188 -14.84 -33.54 10.82
N ASN A 189 -14.97 -34.70 10.16
CA ASN A 189 -14.85 -34.78 8.72
C ASN A 189 -16.03 -34.07 8.02
N ASP A 190 -17.26 -34.29 8.47
CA ASP A 190 -18.46 -33.70 7.86
C ASP A 190 -18.50 -32.17 8.04
N THR A 191 -18.11 -31.68 9.22
CA THR A 191 -18.12 -30.24 9.51
C THR A 191 -16.99 -29.48 8.83
N LEU A 192 -15.76 -30.00 8.85
CA LEU A 192 -14.59 -29.27 8.36
C LEU A 192 -14.17 -29.66 6.94
N ALA A 193 -14.38 -30.90 6.48
CA ALA A 193 -13.97 -31.29 5.12
C ALA A 193 -14.86 -30.62 4.06
N GLY A 194 -16.17 -30.53 4.32
CA GLY A 194 -17.15 -29.88 3.44
C GLY A 194 -17.20 -28.35 3.57
N TRP A 195 -16.51 -27.77 4.55
CA TRP A 195 -16.49 -26.33 4.75
C TRP A 195 -15.75 -25.63 3.62
N GLU A 196 -16.36 -24.62 3.02
CA GLU A 196 -15.74 -23.71 2.08
C GLU A 196 -15.90 -22.28 2.62
N PRO A 197 -14.91 -21.40 2.39
CA PRO A 197 -15.05 -20.02 2.79
C PRO A 197 -16.27 -19.37 2.10
N PRO A 198 -16.96 -18.42 2.75
CA PRO A 198 -18.08 -17.70 2.16
C PRO A 198 -17.74 -17.17 0.77
N LYS A 199 -18.71 -17.20 -0.16
CA LYS A 199 -18.48 -16.65 -1.50
C LYS A 199 -18.23 -15.16 -1.40
N TYR A 200 -17.07 -14.70 -1.87
CA TYR A 200 -16.78 -13.28 -2.00
C TYR A 200 -17.72 -12.67 -3.07
N SER A 201 -18.74 -11.94 -2.63
CA SER A 201 -19.85 -11.47 -3.49
C SER A 201 -19.68 -10.04 -4.01
N SER A 202 -18.60 -9.34 -3.67
CA SER A 202 -18.40 -7.93 -3.99
C SER A 202 -17.26 -7.72 -4.99
N ALA A 203 -17.48 -8.15 -6.21
CA ALA A 203 -16.78 -7.56 -7.34
C ALA A 203 -17.85 -7.11 -8.36
N PRO A 204 -18.03 -5.79 -8.65
CA PRO A 204 -18.03 -5.45 -10.07
C PRO A 204 -16.86 -6.23 -10.62
N GLN A 205 -17.10 -7.05 -11.65
CA GLN A 205 -16.12 -7.99 -12.18
C GLN A 205 -14.71 -7.43 -11.99
N LEU A 206 -13.76 -8.28 -11.57
CA LEU A 206 -12.34 -8.00 -11.77
C LEU A 206 -12.12 -7.82 -13.28
N GLN A 207 -12.67 -6.74 -13.80
CA GLN A 207 -12.65 -6.26 -15.14
C GLN A 207 -11.27 -5.69 -15.15
N GLU A 208 -10.40 -6.41 -15.84
CA GLU A 208 -9.08 -5.96 -16.22
C GLU A 208 -9.16 -4.45 -16.43
N ALA A 209 -8.39 -3.72 -15.62
CA ALA A 209 -8.49 -2.29 -15.50
C ALA A 209 -8.67 -1.67 -16.90
N GLN A 210 -9.70 -0.82 -17.04
CA GLN A 210 -9.92 -0.01 -18.23
C GLN A 210 -8.59 0.53 -18.74
N GLU A 211 -8.37 0.33 -20.03
CA GLU A 211 -7.10 0.43 -20.76
C GLU A 211 -6.42 1.82 -20.72
N GLN A 212 -6.99 2.81 -20.04
CA GLN A 212 -6.35 4.10 -19.74
C GLN A 212 -7.04 4.79 -18.56
N VAL A 213 -6.36 4.89 -17.42
CA VAL A 213 -6.86 5.58 -16.21
C VAL A 213 -6.46 7.05 -16.23
N CYS A 214 -5.30 7.36 -16.81
CA CYS A 214 -4.78 8.71 -16.94
C CYS A 214 -4.97 9.26 -18.36
N SER A 215 -5.43 10.51 -18.45
CA SER A 215 -5.48 11.32 -19.68
C SER A 215 -4.54 12.52 -19.53
N SER A 216 -3.58 12.67 -20.44
CA SER A 216 -2.66 13.82 -20.49
C SER A 216 -3.22 15.00 -21.29
N GLN A 217 -4.35 14.82 -21.98
CA GLN A 217 -4.87 15.78 -22.97
C GLN A 217 -5.15 17.15 -22.37
N ASP A 218 -5.82 17.21 -21.21
CA ASP A 218 -6.20 18.47 -20.58
C ASP A 218 -4.98 19.31 -20.18
N LEU A 219 -3.92 18.64 -19.72
CA LEU A 219 -2.69 19.29 -19.31
C LEU A 219 -1.83 19.70 -20.50
N ILE A 220 -1.84 18.92 -21.59
CA ILE A 220 -1.19 19.29 -22.86
C ILE A 220 -1.84 20.54 -23.45
N VAL A 221 -3.17 20.63 -23.50
CA VAL A 221 -3.89 21.82 -23.99
C VAL A 221 -3.51 23.07 -23.18
N SER A 222 -3.35 22.91 -21.88
CA SER A 222 -2.97 24.00 -20.97
C SER A 222 -1.52 24.43 -21.19
N LEU A 223 -0.63 23.46 -21.44
CA LEU A 223 0.75 23.73 -21.81
C LEU A 223 0.85 24.44 -23.19
N ASP A 224 0.03 24.03 -24.16
CA ASP A 224 -0.06 24.69 -25.47
C ASP A 224 -0.48 26.16 -25.34
N HIS A 225 -1.41 26.45 -24.42
CA HIS A 225 -1.80 27.82 -24.10
C HIS A 225 -0.62 28.66 -23.58
N VAL A 226 0.20 28.10 -22.69
CA VAL A 226 1.41 28.78 -22.18
C VAL A 226 2.41 29.02 -23.31
N GLU A 227 2.62 28.06 -24.22
CA GLU A 227 3.53 28.22 -25.35
C GLU A 227 3.08 29.36 -26.27
N PHE A 228 1.80 29.39 -26.59
CA PHE A 228 1.20 30.42 -27.43
C PHE A 228 1.34 31.81 -26.80
N GLU A 229 1.01 31.95 -25.52
CA GLU A 229 1.09 33.22 -24.81
C GLU A 229 2.52 33.75 -24.71
N LEU A 230 3.51 32.90 -24.42
CA LEU A 230 4.92 33.30 -24.38
C LEU A 230 5.44 33.73 -25.76
N LYS A 231 5.15 32.95 -26.82
CA LYS A 231 5.56 33.28 -28.18
C LYS A 231 4.93 34.58 -28.67
N LYS A 232 3.68 34.87 -28.32
CA LYS A 232 2.98 36.11 -28.67
C LYS A 232 3.78 37.35 -28.25
N TYR A 233 4.30 37.38 -27.03
CA TYR A 233 5.11 38.51 -26.55
C TYR A 233 6.44 38.64 -27.31
N VAL A 234 7.11 37.52 -27.61
CA VAL A 234 8.35 37.56 -28.40
C VAL A 234 8.10 38.07 -29.81
N TYR A 235 7.00 37.66 -30.46
CA TYR A 235 6.61 38.17 -31.78
C TYR A 235 6.30 39.68 -31.78
N ILE A 236 5.66 40.19 -30.73
CA ILE A 236 5.41 41.64 -30.57
C ILE A 236 6.75 42.40 -30.52
N PHE A 237 7.74 41.91 -29.77
CA PHE A 237 9.08 42.52 -29.71
C PHE A 237 9.82 42.46 -31.05
N ILE A 238 9.73 41.34 -31.77
CA ILE A 238 10.29 41.21 -33.12
C ILE A 238 9.68 42.28 -34.05
N GLY A 239 8.35 42.44 -34.03
CA GLY A 239 7.67 43.47 -34.82
C GLY A 239 8.11 44.89 -34.46
N LEU A 240 8.28 45.19 -33.17
CA LEU A 240 8.78 46.47 -32.69
C LEU A 240 10.21 46.76 -33.16
N LEU A 241 11.10 45.76 -33.10
CA LEU A 241 12.48 45.88 -33.59
C LEU A 241 12.56 46.09 -35.10
N PHE A 242 11.72 45.41 -35.89
CA PHE A 242 11.62 45.68 -37.33
C PHE A 242 11.16 47.12 -37.60
N GLY A 243 10.21 47.64 -36.82
CA GLY A 243 9.78 49.04 -36.89
C GLY A 243 10.90 50.04 -36.57
N ILE A 244 11.67 49.79 -35.51
CA ILE A 244 12.83 50.62 -35.14
C ILE A 244 13.90 50.55 -36.23
N MET A 245 14.20 49.36 -36.76
CA MET A 245 15.17 49.18 -37.85
C MET A 245 14.78 50.00 -39.08
N PHE A 246 13.50 49.96 -39.47
CA PHE A 246 12.99 50.76 -40.59
C PHE A 246 13.15 52.27 -40.33
N PHE A 247 12.82 52.73 -39.12
CA PHE A 247 13.00 54.14 -38.74
C PHE A 247 14.48 54.57 -38.73
N CYS A 248 15.40 53.72 -38.26
CA CYS A 248 16.84 53.98 -38.32
C CYS A 248 17.34 54.14 -39.75
N ILE A 249 16.89 53.28 -40.68
CA ILE A 249 17.24 53.38 -42.10
C ILE A 249 16.74 54.70 -42.69
N LEU A 250 15.48 55.07 -42.44
CA LEU A 250 14.91 56.34 -42.91
C LEU A 250 15.63 57.56 -42.34
N SER A 251 15.95 57.54 -41.05
CA SER A 251 16.73 58.57 -40.36
C SER A 251 18.12 58.71 -41.00
N ASN A 252 18.83 57.61 -41.23
CA ASN A 252 20.13 57.63 -41.88
C ASN A 252 20.05 58.17 -43.31
N MET A 253 19.05 57.75 -44.10
CA MET A 253 18.82 58.31 -45.43
C MET A 253 18.56 59.82 -45.39
N PHE A 254 17.81 60.31 -44.40
CA PHE A 254 17.57 61.74 -44.19
C PHE A 254 18.85 62.48 -43.77
N VAL A 255 19.68 61.91 -42.90
CA VAL A 255 20.99 62.46 -42.51
C VAL A 255 21.94 62.53 -43.71
N ILE A 256 22.03 61.46 -44.51
CA ILE A 256 22.83 61.45 -45.75
C ILE A 256 22.35 62.54 -46.70
N ARG A 257 21.02 62.68 -46.89
CA ARG A 257 20.44 63.69 -47.77
C ARG A 257 20.73 65.12 -47.29
N SER A 258 20.50 65.37 -46.01
CA SER A 258 20.69 66.70 -45.41
C SER A 258 22.17 67.11 -45.39
N ARG A 259 23.09 66.19 -45.08
CA ARG A 259 24.54 66.42 -45.18
C ARG A 259 24.96 66.73 -46.61
N HIS A 260 24.50 65.93 -47.57
CA HIS A 260 24.82 66.18 -48.97
C HIS A 260 24.32 67.55 -49.43
N HIS A 261 23.12 67.96 -49.00
CA HIS A 261 22.58 69.28 -49.31
C HIS A 261 23.42 70.40 -48.69
N ARG A 262 23.78 70.32 -47.40
CA ARG A 262 24.63 71.30 -46.71
C ARG A 262 26.01 71.45 -47.37
N VAL A 263 26.67 70.33 -47.67
CA VAL A 263 27.99 70.33 -48.32
C VAL A 263 27.92 70.91 -49.75
N THR A 264 26.84 70.62 -50.49
CA THR A 264 26.64 71.17 -51.84
C THR A 264 26.40 72.67 -51.81
N GLN A 265 25.59 73.17 -50.87
CA GLN A 265 25.39 74.61 -50.65
C GLN A 265 26.69 75.32 -50.27
N ALA A 266 27.45 74.76 -49.32
CA ALA A 266 28.74 75.32 -48.89
C ALA A 266 29.76 75.35 -50.04
N ARG A 267 29.84 74.27 -50.83
CA ARG A 267 30.73 74.22 -52.01
C ARG A 267 30.34 75.27 -53.06
N ALA A 268 29.05 75.45 -53.33
CA ALA A 268 28.59 76.45 -54.29
C ALA A 268 28.90 77.89 -53.81
N MET A 269 28.75 78.16 -52.51
CA MET A 269 29.10 79.44 -51.88
C MET A 269 30.61 79.72 -52.00
N ILE A 270 31.46 78.74 -51.70
CA ILE A 270 32.92 78.87 -51.79
C ILE A 270 33.39 79.08 -53.22
N VAL A 271 32.88 78.30 -54.19
CA VAL A 271 33.22 78.46 -55.62
C VAL A 271 32.81 79.84 -56.14
N ARG A 272 31.67 80.38 -55.68
CA ARG A 272 31.23 81.74 -56.03
C ARG A 272 32.17 82.79 -55.48
N LEU A 273 32.59 82.67 -54.22
CA LEU A 273 33.49 83.62 -53.56
C LEU A 273 34.90 83.61 -54.17
N LEU A 274 35.45 82.43 -54.47
CA LEU A 274 36.76 82.26 -55.13
C LEU A 274 36.80 82.89 -56.53
N ARG A 275 35.66 83.02 -57.21
CA ARG A 275 35.57 83.66 -58.53
C ARG A 275 35.55 85.19 -58.45
N THR A 276 35.17 85.77 -57.31
CA THR A 276 34.88 87.21 -57.18
C THR A 276 35.96 88.04 -56.45
N THR A 277 36.87 87.45 -55.67
CA THR A 277 37.85 88.19 -54.86
C THR A 277 39.25 87.58 -54.91
N PRO A 278 40.35 88.37 -54.92
CA PRO A 278 41.69 87.86 -54.64
C PRO A 278 41.79 87.50 -53.16
N THR A 279 41.80 86.20 -52.86
CA THR A 279 41.69 85.69 -51.48
C THR A 279 43.00 85.84 -50.70
N THR A 280 42.92 86.44 -49.51
CA THR A 280 44.03 86.42 -48.53
C THR A 280 44.12 85.03 -47.85
N PRO A 281 45.31 84.61 -47.36
CA PRO A 281 45.48 83.30 -46.70
C PRO A 281 44.53 83.07 -45.52
N GLN A 282 44.22 84.15 -44.78
CA GLN A 282 43.38 84.12 -43.58
C GLN A 282 41.89 83.95 -43.89
N GLU A 283 41.42 84.45 -45.05
CA GLU A 283 40.06 84.20 -45.54
C GLU A 283 39.90 82.79 -46.08
N CYS A 284 40.95 82.25 -46.70
CA CYS A 284 40.98 80.87 -47.16
C CYS A 284 40.84 79.88 -45.99
N GLU A 285 41.51 80.15 -44.86
CA GLU A 285 41.40 79.34 -43.65
C GLU A 285 39.99 79.37 -43.04
N LYS A 286 39.35 80.55 -42.96
CA LYS A 286 37.95 80.67 -42.49
C LYS A 286 36.95 79.95 -43.40
N MET A 287 37.15 79.98 -44.71
CA MET A 287 36.31 79.24 -45.65
C MET A 287 36.53 77.72 -45.58
N LEU A 288 37.78 77.29 -45.37
CA LEU A 288 38.09 75.88 -45.15
C LEU A 288 37.46 75.38 -43.85
N GLN A 289 37.48 76.18 -42.78
CA GLN A 289 36.80 75.90 -41.51
C GLN A 289 35.26 75.86 -41.66
N ALA A 290 34.67 76.73 -42.47
CA ALA A 290 33.24 76.70 -42.79
C ALA A 290 32.84 75.43 -43.59
N TYR A 291 33.74 74.95 -44.46
CA TYR A 291 33.54 73.71 -45.20
C TYR A 291 33.69 72.46 -44.33
N THR A 292 34.68 72.41 -43.43
CA THR A 292 34.90 71.27 -42.52
C THR A 292 33.84 71.18 -41.43
N SER A 293 33.34 72.32 -40.94
CA SER A 293 32.21 72.36 -40.01
C SER A 293 30.89 71.94 -40.67
N ALA A 294 30.70 72.15 -41.97
CA ALA A 294 29.51 71.70 -42.70
C ALA A 294 29.38 70.16 -42.80
N ASP A 295 30.47 69.41 -42.63
CA ASP A 295 30.49 67.94 -42.66
C ASP A 295 30.31 67.30 -41.26
N THR A 296 30.47 68.08 -40.19
CA THR A 296 30.36 67.60 -38.80
C THR A 296 29.03 68.00 -38.15
N PHE A 297 28.47 67.11 -37.31
CA PHE A 297 27.14 67.31 -36.72
C PHE A 297 27.17 68.16 -35.44
N ILE A 298 28.31 68.20 -34.74
CA ILE A 298 28.52 68.95 -33.49
C ILE A 298 29.89 69.63 -33.56
N SER A 299 29.92 70.95 -33.70
CA SER A 299 31.15 71.75 -33.65
C SER A 299 31.40 72.23 -32.22
N TRP A 300 32.21 71.50 -31.45
CA TRP A 300 32.68 72.00 -30.15
C TRP A 300 33.80 73.01 -30.38
N HIS A 301 33.46 74.30 -30.42
CA HIS A 301 34.43 75.36 -30.66
C HIS A 301 35.34 75.58 -29.43
N GLU A 302 36.65 75.63 -29.69
CA GLU A 302 37.75 76.17 -28.87
C GLU A 302 37.42 76.51 -27.40
N LYS A 303 37.57 75.55 -26.50
CA LYS A 303 37.95 75.85 -25.11
C LYS A 303 39.13 74.98 -24.69
N SER A 304 40.21 75.65 -24.28
CA SER A 304 41.53 75.10 -23.94
C SER A 304 41.58 74.20 -22.68
N HIS A 305 40.45 73.63 -22.22
CA HIS A 305 40.49 72.70 -21.09
C HIS A 305 40.64 71.25 -21.54
N PRO A 306 41.45 70.44 -20.83
CA PRO A 306 41.71 69.05 -21.18
C PRO A 306 40.43 68.19 -21.24
N VAL A 307 39.42 68.51 -20.42
CA VAL A 307 38.11 67.83 -20.41
C VAL A 307 37.37 68.02 -21.73
N TYR A 308 37.38 69.22 -22.32
CA TYR A 308 36.72 69.46 -23.61
C TYR A 308 37.44 68.76 -24.76
N ARG A 309 38.77 68.59 -24.67
CA ARG A 309 39.54 67.83 -25.66
C ARG A 309 39.20 66.33 -25.60
N LEU A 310 39.01 65.78 -24.40
CA LEU A 310 38.51 64.42 -24.19
C LEU A 310 37.06 64.28 -24.68
N LEU A 311 36.18 65.23 -24.34
CA LEU A 311 34.78 65.21 -24.77
C LEU A 311 34.65 65.31 -26.29
N HIS A 312 35.51 66.08 -26.95
CA HIS A 312 35.56 66.16 -28.41
C HIS A 312 35.96 64.82 -29.04
N PHE A 313 36.96 64.13 -28.48
CA PHE A 313 37.34 62.78 -28.90
C PHE A 313 36.19 61.78 -28.69
N MET A 314 35.50 61.83 -27.55
CA MET A 314 34.35 60.96 -27.26
C MET A 314 33.09 61.32 -28.04
N SER A 315 32.95 62.57 -28.51
CA SER A 315 31.84 63.04 -29.35
C SER A 315 32.01 62.66 -30.82
N HIS A 316 33.01 61.83 -31.17
CA HIS A 316 33.13 61.30 -32.51
C HIS A 316 31.84 60.52 -32.85
N PRO A 317 31.22 60.74 -34.02
CA PRO A 317 29.90 60.19 -34.35
C PRO A 317 29.84 58.66 -34.16
N ILE A 318 30.89 57.94 -34.57
CA ILE A 318 30.97 56.47 -34.44
C ILE A 318 30.91 56.00 -32.97
N ALA A 319 31.61 56.70 -32.06
CA ALA A 319 31.63 56.34 -30.64
C ALA A 319 30.26 56.60 -30.00
N LEU A 320 29.60 57.70 -30.38
CA LEU A 320 28.25 58.04 -29.90
C LEU A 320 27.19 57.06 -30.43
N TYR A 321 27.27 56.65 -31.71
CA TYR A 321 26.40 55.60 -32.25
C TYR A 321 26.58 54.27 -31.50
N CYS A 322 27.83 53.87 -31.23
CA CYS A 322 28.12 52.65 -30.47
C CYS A 322 27.54 52.70 -29.04
N LEU A 323 27.68 53.83 -28.34
CA LEU A 323 27.12 54.04 -27.00
C LEU A 323 25.59 53.96 -27.00
N VAL A 324 24.93 54.67 -27.93
CA VAL A 324 23.46 54.70 -28.02
C VAL A 324 22.91 53.32 -28.35
N VAL A 325 23.50 52.63 -29.33
CA VAL A 325 23.13 51.25 -29.68
C VAL A 325 23.31 50.30 -28.49
N GLY A 326 24.41 50.43 -27.75
CA GLY A 326 24.67 49.62 -26.56
C GLY A 326 23.63 49.82 -25.46
N ILE A 327 23.30 51.08 -25.12
CA ILE A 327 22.30 51.42 -24.11
C ILE A 327 20.90 50.94 -24.53
N VAL A 328 20.50 51.21 -25.78
CA VAL A 328 19.22 50.76 -26.33
C VAL A 328 19.13 49.24 -26.33
N GLY A 329 20.22 48.55 -26.69
CA GLY A 329 20.31 47.10 -26.63
C GLY A 329 20.07 46.55 -25.23
N VAL A 330 20.77 47.08 -24.21
CA VAL A 330 20.60 46.65 -22.81
C VAL A 330 19.19 46.92 -22.30
N ILE A 331 18.61 48.08 -22.60
CA ILE A 331 17.24 48.41 -22.18
C ILE A 331 16.24 47.48 -22.86
N THR A 332 16.41 47.20 -24.14
CA THR A 332 15.51 46.33 -24.91
C THR A 332 15.58 44.88 -24.41
N THR A 333 16.77 44.33 -24.16
CA THR A 333 16.90 42.98 -23.62
C THR A 333 16.38 42.89 -22.19
N PHE A 334 16.66 43.88 -21.34
CA PHE A 334 16.17 43.91 -19.96
C PHE A 334 14.64 43.97 -19.91
N SER A 335 14.02 44.84 -20.71
CA SER A 335 12.56 44.93 -20.79
C SER A 335 11.92 43.64 -21.31
N LEU A 336 12.54 42.96 -22.28
CA LEU A 336 12.06 41.66 -22.74
C LEU A 336 12.12 40.62 -21.61
N VAL A 337 13.25 40.50 -20.92
CA VAL A 337 13.40 39.56 -19.80
C VAL A 337 12.37 39.84 -18.72
N TRP A 338 12.21 41.11 -18.34
CA TRP A 338 11.24 41.52 -17.33
C TRP A 338 9.79 41.16 -17.71
N VAL A 339 9.38 41.41 -18.96
CA VAL A 339 8.05 41.04 -19.46
C VAL A 339 7.86 39.52 -19.46
N LEU A 340 8.86 38.76 -19.94
CA LEU A 340 8.80 37.31 -19.97
C LEU A 340 8.75 36.71 -18.56
N GLU A 341 9.54 37.20 -17.61
CA GLU A 341 9.49 36.74 -16.22
C GLU A 341 8.13 37.03 -15.59
N MET A 342 7.63 38.26 -15.70
CA MET A 342 6.34 38.65 -15.12
C MET A 342 5.19 37.81 -15.69
N LYS A 343 5.17 37.57 -17.00
CA LYS A 343 4.09 36.80 -17.65
C LYS A 343 4.25 35.31 -17.44
N SER A 344 5.47 34.80 -17.46
CA SER A 344 5.73 33.39 -17.23
C SER A 344 5.32 32.98 -15.81
N GLN A 345 5.59 33.78 -14.77
CA GLN A 345 5.17 33.47 -13.40
C GLN A 345 3.67 33.25 -13.28
N GLN A 346 2.85 34.11 -13.88
CA GLN A 346 1.40 33.97 -13.85
C GLN A 346 0.95 32.69 -14.58
N LEU A 347 1.45 32.47 -15.80
CA LEU A 347 1.13 31.29 -16.61
C LEU A 347 1.57 29.99 -15.93
N TYR A 348 2.71 29.99 -15.26
CA TYR A 348 3.21 28.84 -14.49
C TYR A 348 2.32 28.55 -13.28
N GLN A 349 1.80 29.56 -12.59
CA GLN A 349 0.88 29.36 -11.47
C GLN A 349 -0.46 28.77 -11.93
N ASP A 350 -1.02 29.29 -13.01
CA ASP A 350 -2.28 28.78 -13.59
C ASP A 350 -2.10 27.32 -14.04
N PHE A 351 -1.00 27.01 -14.73
CA PHE A 351 -0.64 25.64 -15.10
C PHE A 351 -0.45 24.74 -13.88
N THR A 352 0.23 25.23 -12.83
CA THR A 352 0.48 24.46 -11.60
C THR A 352 -0.83 24.12 -10.88
N ASN A 353 -1.75 25.08 -10.77
CA ASN A 353 -3.07 24.84 -10.17
C ASN A 353 -3.84 23.77 -10.94
N GLN A 354 -3.83 23.84 -12.27
CA GLN A 354 -4.49 22.85 -13.11
C GLN A 354 -3.81 21.46 -13.03
N ALA A 355 -2.48 21.43 -12.99
CA ALA A 355 -1.73 20.19 -12.79
C ALA A 355 -2.04 19.53 -11.43
N GLN A 356 -2.25 20.33 -10.37
CA GLN A 356 -2.66 19.83 -9.06
C GLN A 356 -4.06 19.23 -9.11
N THR A 357 -5.03 19.91 -9.72
CA THR A 357 -6.40 19.38 -9.88
C THR A 357 -6.41 18.10 -10.70
N TRP A 358 -5.69 18.10 -11.83
CA TRP A 358 -5.52 16.92 -12.68
C TRP A 358 -4.92 15.74 -11.90
N SER A 359 -3.88 15.99 -11.10
CA SER A 359 -3.23 14.94 -10.30
C SER A 359 -4.18 14.31 -9.27
N MET A 360 -5.01 15.13 -8.61
CA MET A 360 -6.03 14.63 -7.68
C MET A 360 -7.11 13.83 -8.41
N ASP A 361 -7.59 14.31 -9.56
CA ASP A 361 -8.62 13.61 -10.34
C ASP A 361 -8.11 12.27 -10.87
N ALA A 362 -6.92 12.27 -11.50
CA ALA A 362 -6.26 11.09 -12.04
C ALA A 362 -5.95 10.00 -10.98
N SER A 363 -5.82 10.39 -9.70
CA SER A 363 -5.58 9.44 -8.60
C SER A 363 -6.84 9.02 -7.85
N SER A 364 -7.89 9.83 -7.86
CA SER A 364 -9.08 9.67 -7.03
C SER A 364 -9.81 8.35 -7.27
N GLN A 365 -10.06 7.99 -8.53
CA GLN A 365 -10.90 6.85 -8.89
C GLN A 365 -10.27 5.51 -8.47
N TRP A 366 -9.01 5.29 -8.84
CA TRP A 366 -8.33 4.03 -8.51
C TRP A 366 -7.97 3.95 -7.02
N THR A 367 -7.64 5.06 -6.36
CA THR A 367 -7.38 5.08 -4.92
C THR A 367 -8.65 4.74 -4.13
N HIS A 368 -9.77 5.36 -4.47
CA HIS A 368 -11.07 5.10 -3.83
C HIS A 368 -11.51 3.65 -4.06
N THR A 369 -11.41 3.16 -5.31
CA THR A 369 -11.78 1.78 -5.65
C THR A 369 -10.90 0.77 -4.92
N ALA A 370 -9.58 0.97 -4.87
CA ALA A 370 -8.68 0.11 -4.13
C ALA A 370 -9.03 0.09 -2.62
N ALA A 371 -9.30 1.25 -2.02
CA ALA A 371 -9.70 1.33 -0.61
C ALA A 371 -11.00 0.55 -0.31
N LEU A 372 -12.01 0.66 -1.19
CA LEU A 372 -13.23 -0.14 -1.07
C LEU A 372 -12.97 -1.64 -1.18
N GLN A 373 -12.13 -2.07 -2.13
CA GLN A 373 -11.74 -3.46 -2.30
C GLN A 373 -11.03 -4.01 -1.05
N TYR A 374 -10.09 -3.26 -0.47
CA TYR A 374 -9.43 -3.65 0.79
C TYR A 374 -10.41 -3.77 1.95
N ASN A 375 -11.35 -2.83 2.10
CA ASN A 375 -12.37 -2.90 3.14
C ASN A 375 -13.30 -4.11 2.97
N ASN A 376 -13.70 -4.41 1.73
CA ASN A 376 -14.52 -5.59 1.42
C ASN A 376 -13.77 -6.89 1.71
N ILE A 377 -12.48 -6.97 1.38
CA ILE A 377 -11.64 -8.13 1.71
C ILE A 377 -11.52 -8.27 3.22
N ASN A 378 -11.29 -7.19 3.97
CA ASN A 378 -11.23 -7.24 5.43
C ASN A 378 -12.53 -7.72 6.06
N TYR A 379 -13.68 -7.27 5.54
CA TYR A 379 -14.98 -7.76 5.98
C TYR A 379 -15.13 -9.27 5.72
N TRP A 380 -14.78 -9.71 4.51
CA TRP A 380 -14.83 -11.12 4.14
C TRP A 380 -13.88 -11.98 4.96
N ILE A 381 -12.67 -11.50 5.27
CA ILE A 381 -11.72 -12.18 6.16
C ILE A 381 -12.34 -12.37 7.54
N ASN A 382 -12.89 -11.30 8.13
CA ASN A 382 -13.50 -11.36 9.45
C ASN A 382 -14.71 -12.31 9.49
N GLU A 383 -15.54 -12.32 8.44
CA GLU A 383 -16.65 -13.27 8.29
C GLU A 383 -16.16 -14.71 8.17
N THR A 384 -15.12 -14.94 7.37
CA THR A 384 -14.50 -16.25 7.17
C THR A 384 -13.85 -16.78 8.46
N GLU A 385 -13.14 -15.92 9.20
CA GLU A 385 -12.56 -16.26 10.50
C GLU A 385 -13.63 -16.58 11.53
N PHE A 386 -14.70 -15.77 11.59
CA PHE A 386 -15.81 -16.01 12.50
C PHE A 386 -16.51 -17.35 12.21
N ASP A 387 -16.79 -17.63 10.93
CA ASP A 387 -17.43 -18.89 10.53
C ASP A 387 -16.52 -20.09 10.79
N LEU A 388 -15.23 -20.02 10.41
CA LEU A 388 -14.27 -21.11 10.65
C LEU A 388 -14.09 -21.38 12.16
N ASN A 389 -13.99 -20.33 12.98
CA ASN A 389 -13.91 -20.47 14.44
C ASN A 389 -15.18 -21.12 14.99
N ASN A 390 -16.36 -20.74 14.51
CA ASN A 390 -17.62 -21.34 14.93
C ASN A 390 -17.72 -22.82 14.58
N GLN A 391 -17.27 -23.21 13.38
CA GLN A 391 -17.23 -24.62 13.01
C GLN A 391 -16.23 -25.40 13.88
N ALA A 392 -15.00 -24.88 14.04
CA ALA A 392 -13.95 -25.54 14.83
C ALA A 392 -14.34 -25.68 16.31
N PHE A 393 -14.85 -24.62 16.94
CA PHE A 393 -15.31 -24.67 18.33
C PHE A 393 -16.63 -25.44 18.48
N GLY A 394 -17.49 -25.44 17.45
CA GLY A 394 -18.69 -26.26 17.39
C GLY A 394 -18.37 -27.74 17.48
N VAL A 395 -17.34 -28.20 16.77
CA VAL A 395 -16.83 -29.57 16.86
C VAL A 395 -16.33 -29.88 18.27
N ILE A 396 -15.49 -29.01 18.87
CA ILE A 396 -14.97 -29.23 20.23
C ILE A 396 -16.11 -29.32 21.25
N LYS A 397 -17.12 -28.47 21.11
CA LYS A 397 -18.32 -28.49 21.95
C LYS A 397 -19.08 -29.80 21.80
N SER A 398 -19.30 -30.26 20.57
CA SER A 398 -19.98 -31.54 20.31
C SER A 398 -19.19 -32.70 20.91
N THR A 399 -17.87 -32.72 20.72
CA THR A 399 -16.96 -33.68 21.34
C THR A 399 -17.10 -33.73 22.85
N ALA A 400 -17.11 -32.58 23.52
CA ALA A 400 -17.25 -32.54 24.97
C ALA A 400 -18.63 -33.08 25.44
N ILE A 401 -19.71 -32.80 24.69
CA ILE A 401 -21.06 -33.33 24.99
C ILE A 401 -21.07 -34.86 24.81
N THR A 402 -20.59 -35.38 23.68
CA THR A 402 -20.57 -36.83 23.41
C THR A 402 -19.73 -37.60 24.42
N ILE A 403 -18.56 -37.08 24.80
CA ILE A 403 -17.71 -37.73 25.83
C ILE A 403 -18.42 -37.68 27.18
N ASN A 404 -19.07 -36.57 27.55
CA ASN A 404 -19.80 -36.45 28.81
C ASN A 404 -20.95 -37.47 28.89
N GLU A 405 -21.76 -37.60 27.83
CA GLU A 405 -22.82 -38.62 27.75
C GLU A 405 -22.28 -40.05 27.82
N THR A 406 -21.12 -40.32 27.21
CA THR A 406 -20.48 -41.64 27.24
C THR A 406 -19.98 -41.98 28.64
N LEU A 407 -19.34 -41.02 29.33
CA LEU A 407 -18.86 -41.20 30.71
C LEU A 407 -20.01 -41.55 31.65
N THR A 408 -21.15 -40.86 31.52
CA THR A 408 -22.35 -41.16 32.32
C THR A 408 -22.86 -42.58 32.08
N ASN A 409 -22.92 -43.03 30.81
CA ASN A 409 -23.32 -44.41 30.49
C ASN A 409 -22.35 -45.46 31.05
N VAL A 410 -21.04 -45.22 30.99
CA VAL A 410 -20.02 -46.12 31.55
C VAL A 410 -20.15 -46.20 33.07
N VAL A 411 -20.34 -45.06 33.73
CA VAL A 411 -20.58 -44.97 35.17
C VAL A 411 -21.79 -45.81 35.59
N ASP A 412 -22.89 -45.72 34.84
CA ASP A 412 -24.10 -46.47 35.15
C ASP A 412 -23.93 -47.98 34.96
N GLN A 413 -23.23 -48.41 33.89
CA GLN A 413 -22.90 -49.84 33.71
C GLN A 413 -22.03 -50.38 34.84
N VAL A 414 -21.02 -49.62 35.28
CA VAL A 414 -20.16 -50.03 36.41
C VAL A 414 -21.00 -50.18 37.68
N ARG A 415 -21.93 -49.26 37.96
CA ARG A 415 -22.81 -49.35 39.13
C ARG A 415 -23.75 -50.56 39.06
N GLU A 416 -24.37 -50.80 37.90
CA GLU A 416 -25.28 -51.93 37.67
C GLU A 416 -24.55 -53.28 37.84
N LEU A 417 -23.34 -53.38 37.31
CA LEU A 417 -22.49 -54.56 37.44
C LEU A 417 -22.14 -54.88 38.90
N VAL A 418 -21.80 -53.87 39.71
CA VAL A 418 -21.52 -54.08 41.14
C VAL A 418 -22.72 -54.66 41.87
N VAL A 419 -23.91 -54.13 41.61
CA VAL A 419 -25.16 -54.64 42.19
C VAL A 419 -25.47 -56.05 41.69
N THR A 420 -25.19 -56.36 40.42
CA THR A 420 -25.47 -57.67 39.84
C THR A 420 -24.53 -58.76 40.37
N VAL A 421 -23.24 -58.46 40.52
CA VAL A 421 -22.22 -59.43 40.95
C VAL A 421 -22.18 -59.59 42.46
N LEU A 422 -22.29 -58.48 43.20
CA LEU A 422 -22.10 -58.46 44.66
C LEU A 422 -23.40 -58.21 45.43
N GLY A 423 -24.54 -58.03 44.76
CA GLY A 423 -25.83 -57.78 45.36
C GLY A 423 -26.23 -58.83 46.40
N GLY A 424 -26.54 -58.38 47.61
CA GLY A 424 -26.92 -59.26 48.71
C GLY A 424 -25.76 -60.01 49.37
N THR A 425 -24.50 -59.71 49.01
CA THR A 425 -23.31 -60.25 49.66
C THR A 425 -22.75 -59.28 50.72
N LEU A 426 -21.96 -59.79 51.68
CA LEU A 426 -21.25 -58.97 52.67
C LEU A 426 -20.25 -57.98 52.02
N LEU A 427 -19.88 -58.21 50.76
CA LEU A 427 -18.89 -57.44 50.01
C LEU A 427 -19.50 -56.29 49.19
N GLU A 428 -20.83 -56.19 49.13
CA GLU A 428 -21.52 -55.18 48.32
C GLU A 428 -21.17 -53.75 48.75
N ALA A 429 -21.34 -53.42 50.04
CA ALA A 429 -21.09 -52.07 50.55
C ALA A 429 -19.61 -51.68 50.47
N PRO A 430 -18.65 -52.52 50.91
CA PRO A 430 -17.22 -52.22 50.75
C PRO A 430 -16.79 -52.06 49.28
N ALA A 431 -17.36 -52.82 48.35
CA ALA A 431 -17.04 -52.71 46.93
C ALA A 431 -17.62 -51.45 46.30
N LYS A 432 -18.85 -51.06 46.67
CA LYS A 432 -19.45 -49.78 46.27
C LYS A 432 -18.61 -48.59 46.71
N ASP A 433 -18.17 -48.56 47.97
CA ASP A 433 -17.32 -47.48 48.50
C ASP A 433 -15.96 -47.43 47.80
N LEU A 434 -15.35 -48.60 47.54
CA LEU A 434 -14.08 -48.69 46.84
C LEU A 434 -14.17 -48.16 45.40
N ILE A 435 -15.21 -48.56 44.66
CA ILE A 435 -15.43 -48.14 43.28
C ILE A 435 -15.81 -46.67 43.21
N GLN A 436 -16.62 -46.19 44.15
CA GLN A 436 -16.95 -44.77 44.28
C GLN A 436 -15.68 -43.94 44.43
N CYS A 437 -14.81 -44.31 45.38
CA CYS A 437 -13.60 -43.55 45.69
C CYS A 437 -12.54 -43.63 44.58
N LEU A 438 -12.30 -44.81 44.02
CA LEU A 438 -11.17 -45.02 43.09
C LEU A 438 -11.48 -44.69 41.63
N LEU A 439 -12.74 -44.80 41.19
CA LEU A 439 -13.12 -44.63 39.79
C LEU A 439 -14.20 -43.57 39.59
N LEU A 440 -15.34 -43.64 40.31
CA LEU A 440 -16.46 -42.73 40.05
C LEU A 440 -16.10 -41.28 40.35
N THR A 441 -15.44 -40.97 41.48
CA THR A 441 -14.97 -39.61 41.79
C THR A 441 -14.03 -39.05 40.72
N LYS A 442 -13.24 -39.90 40.06
CA LYS A 442 -12.34 -39.45 38.96
C LYS A 442 -13.12 -39.12 37.71
N ILE A 443 -14.12 -39.95 37.37
CA ILE A 443 -15.00 -39.70 36.22
C ILE A 443 -15.82 -38.44 36.44
N GLU A 444 -16.39 -38.25 37.63
CA GLU A 444 -17.15 -37.03 38.00
C GLU A 444 -16.30 -35.75 37.81
N ASN A 445 -15.01 -35.79 38.16
CA ASN A 445 -14.10 -34.67 37.92
C ASN A 445 -13.86 -34.40 36.42
N ILE A 446 -13.84 -35.45 35.58
CA ILE A 446 -13.71 -35.31 34.13
C ILE A 446 -15.00 -34.73 33.53
N GLU A 447 -16.18 -35.23 33.96
CA GLU A 447 -17.49 -34.71 33.54
C GLU A 447 -17.63 -33.21 33.88
N GLN A 448 -17.18 -32.79 35.07
CA GLN A 448 -17.11 -31.36 35.44
C GLN A 448 -16.19 -30.56 34.52
N GLY A 449 -15.02 -31.10 34.17
CA GLY A 449 -14.09 -30.49 33.22
C GLY A 449 -14.71 -30.32 31.83
N LEU A 450 -15.39 -31.34 31.30
CA LEU A 450 -16.08 -31.29 30.01
C LEU A 450 -17.23 -30.27 30.03
N THR A 451 -18.00 -30.24 31.12
CA THR A 451 -19.07 -29.25 31.32
C THR A 451 -18.51 -27.82 31.36
N TRP A 452 -17.35 -27.62 31.99
CA TRP A 452 -16.66 -26.34 31.99
C TRP A 452 -16.23 -25.92 30.58
N ILE A 453 -15.65 -26.83 29.79
CA ILE A 453 -15.24 -26.58 28.40
C ILE A 453 -16.45 -26.11 27.57
N VAL A 454 -17.58 -26.84 27.63
CA VAL A 454 -18.82 -26.48 26.92
C VAL A 454 -19.31 -25.10 27.32
N SER A 455 -19.25 -24.76 28.61
CA SER A 455 -19.70 -23.46 29.12
C SER A 455 -18.86 -22.29 28.62
N LYS A 456 -17.53 -22.47 28.50
CA LYS A 456 -16.59 -21.42 28.10
C LYS A 456 -16.61 -21.18 26.60
N ILE A 457 -16.70 -22.24 25.80
CA ILE A 457 -16.82 -22.12 24.34
C ILE A 457 -18.06 -21.28 23.95
N LYS A 458 -19.16 -21.37 24.72
CA LYS A 458 -20.38 -20.57 24.49
C LYS A 458 -20.15 -19.06 24.67
N THR A 459 -19.13 -18.64 25.42
CA THR A 459 -18.83 -17.23 25.71
C THR A 459 -17.71 -16.64 24.86
N SER A 460 -17.03 -17.46 24.06
CA SER A 460 -15.86 -17.09 23.27
C SER A 460 -16.18 -16.77 21.80
N VAL A 461 -17.45 -16.93 21.41
CA VAL A 461 -17.99 -16.64 20.08
C VAL A 461 -18.70 -15.28 20.10
#